data_AF-A0A0K2GBF7-F1
#
_entry.id   AF-A0A0K2GBF7-F1
#
_cell.length_a   1.000
_cell.length_b   1.000
_cell.length_c   1.000
_cell.angle_alpha   90.00
_cell.angle_beta   90.00
_cell.angle_gamma   90.00
#
_symmetry.space_group_name_H-M   'P 1'
#
loop_
_entity.id
_entity.type
_entity.pdbx_description
1 polymer ?
#
loop_
_entity_poly.entity_id
_entity_poly.type
_entity_poly.pdbx_seq_one_letter_code
_entity_poly.pdbx_strand_id
1 'polypeptide(L)'
;MADTQEPPHLPLAELVVSVERHGHLDNILNYVRSIHDCIDPDMFRIPRGRLEDLCWCFERDEGDDHTGFTVMVSYDDLFMLEIITSAAYEYSLRKSTGRRVDGITNLGFEDVLKWLARARNQLFTSKTP
;
A
#
# COMPACT_ATOMS: atom_id res chain seq x y z
N MET A 1 14.31 29.78 24.80
CA MET A 1 13.53 28.53 24.71
C MET A 1 13.20 28.37 23.24
N ALA A 2 13.73 27.35 22.59
CA ALA A 2 13.43 27.11 21.18
C ALA A 2 12.10 26.37 21.13
N ASP A 3 11.10 27.00 20.53
CA ASP A 3 9.87 26.32 20.13
C ASP A 3 10.27 25.25 19.11
N THR A 4 10.29 23.99 19.54
CA THR A 4 10.35 22.85 18.64
C THR A 4 9.02 22.82 17.90
N GLN A 5 8.98 23.49 16.75
CA GLN A 5 7.85 23.45 15.84
C GLN A 5 7.78 22.01 15.31
N GLU A 6 6.86 21.21 15.83
CA GLU A 6 6.55 19.89 15.28
C GLU A 6 6.30 20.05 13.77
N PRO A 7 6.89 19.21 12.91
CA PRO A 7 6.64 19.30 11.49
C PRO A 7 5.13 19.18 11.26
N PRO A 8 4.55 19.95 10.31
CA PRO A 8 3.11 19.91 10.07
C PRO A 8 2.71 18.48 9.77
N HIS A 9 1.97 17.85 10.69
CA HIS A 9 1.37 16.55 10.45
C HIS A 9 0.43 16.73 9.26
N LEU A 10 0.81 16.18 8.10
CA LEU A 10 -0.07 16.11 6.95
C LEU A 10 -1.39 15.49 7.43
N PRO A 11 -2.55 16.09 7.09
CA PRO A 11 -3.82 15.61 7.60
C PRO A 11 -4.01 14.16 7.15
N LEU A 12 -4.46 13.29 8.05
CA LEU A 12 -4.93 11.96 7.67
C LEU A 12 -6.25 12.11 6.91
N ALA A 13 -6.47 11.26 5.91
CA ALA A 13 -7.70 11.20 5.15
C ALA A 13 -8.31 9.80 5.20
N GLU A 14 -9.62 9.77 5.09
CA GLU A 14 -10.41 8.56 5.12
C GLU A 14 -10.38 7.87 3.73
N LEU A 15 -9.79 6.67 3.65
CA LEU A 15 -9.75 5.85 2.44
C LEU A 15 -10.78 4.73 2.52
N VAL A 16 -11.74 4.75 1.60
CA VAL A 16 -12.71 3.67 1.42
C VAL A 16 -12.11 2.57 0.54
N VAL A 17 -12.02 1.36 1.09
CA VAL A 17 -11.41 0.19 0.45
C VAL A 17 -12.47 -0.88 0.22
N SER A 18 -12.75 -1.22 -1.04
CA SER A 18 -13.67 -2.32 -1.36
C SER A 18 -13.08 -3.67 -0.93
N VAL A 19 -13.92 -4.68 -0.74
CA VAL A 19 -13.50 -6.05 -0.40
C VAL A 19 -12.48 -6.60 -1.41
N GLU A 20 -12.69 -6.33 -2.69
CA GLU A 20 -11.78 -6.75 -3.77
C GLU A 20 -10.41 -6.07 -3.63
N ARG A 21 -10.39 -4.75 -3.40
CA ARG A 21 -9.14 -4.00 -3.23
C ARG A 21 -8.41 -4.37 -1.96
N HIS A 22 -9.16 -4.64 -0.89
CA HIS A 22 -8.62 -5.19 0.34
C HIS A 22 -7.92 -6.52 0.07
N GLY A 23 -8.59 -7.46 -0.60
CA GLY A 23 -7.99 -8.76 -0.94
C GLY A 23 -6.75 -8.65 -1.83
N HIS A 24 -6.76 -7.75 -2.82
CA HIS A 24 -5.57 -7.48 -3.63
C HIS A 24 -4.42 -6.90 -2.79
N LEU A 25 -4.68 -5.89 -1.96
CA LEU A 25 -3.67 -5.25 -1.13
C LEU A 25 -3.08 -6.23 -0.11
N ASP A 26 -3.91 -7.04 0.54
CA ASP A 26 -3.47 -8.06 1.49
C ASP A 26 -2.53 -9.08 0.79
N ASN A 27 -2.92 -9.60 -0.37
CA ASN A 27 -2.06 -10.51 -1.15
C ASN A 27 -0.75 -9.85 -1.58
N ILE A 28 -0.79 -8.58 -2.02
CA ILE A 28 0.39 -7.80 -2.41
C ILE A 28 1.33 -7.59 -1.22
N LEU A 29 0.79 -7.13 -0.08
CA LEU A 29 1.55 -6.83 1.13
C LEU A 29 2.21 -8.10 1.67
N ASN A 30 1.46 -9.20 1.75
CA ASN A 30 1.98 -10.50 2.17
C ASN A 30 3.07 -11.03 1.24
N TYR A 31 2.89 -10.86 -0.08
CA TYR A 31 3.93 -11.24 -1.03
C TYR A 31 5.21 -10.44 -0.82
N VAL A 32 5.12 -9.11 -0.77
CA VAL A 32 6.28 -8.23 -0.57
C VAL A 32 6.95 -8.51 0.77
N ARG A 33 6.17 -8.77 1.83
CA ARG A 33 6.68 -9.22 3.13
C ARG A 33 7.50 -10.50 3.01
N SER A 34 7.02 -11.48 2.23
CA SER A 34 7.72 -12.76 2.03
C SER A 34 9.00 -12.65 1.19
N ILE A 35 9.09 -11.67 0.29
CA ILE A 35 10.25 -11.49 -0.60
C ILE A 35 11.10 -10.27 -0.23
N HIS A 36 10.87 -9.64 0.93
CA HIS A 36 11.45 -8.34 1.27
C HIS A 36 12.99 -8.32 1.13
N ASP A 37 13.66 -9.37 1.58
CA ASP A 37 15.13 -9.51 1.51
C ASP A 37 15.66 -9.75 0.09
N CYS A 38 14.79 -10.08 -0.86
CA CYS A 38 15.12 -10.23 -2.28
C CYS A 38 14.96 -8.91 -3.07
N ILE A 39 14.31 -7.91 -2.49
CA ILE A 39 14.04 -6.64 -3.17
C ILE A 39 15.28 -5.76 -3.11
N ASP A 40 15.78 -5.41 -4.30
CA ASP A 40 16.84 -4.42 -4.47
C ASP A 40 16.43 -3.06 -3.86
N PRO A 41 17.10 -2.60 -2.79
CA PRO A 41 16.75 -1.36 -2.09
C PRO A 41 17.05 -0.11 -2.92
N ASP A 42 17.92 -0.19 -3.93
CA ASP A 42 18.20 0.91 -4.85
C ASP A 42 17.07 1.07 -5.87
N MET A 43 16.35 -0.02 -6.17
CA MET A 43 15.18 -0.01 -7.05
C MET A 43 13.89 0.35 -6.31
N PHE A 44 13.64 -0.27 -5.15
CA PHE A 44 12.47 -0.02 -4.33
C PHE A 44 12.85 0.14 -2.85
N ARG A 45 12.82 1.38 -2.37
CA ARG A 45 13.10 1.68 -0.96
C ARG A 45 11.86 1.44 -0.10
N ILE A 46 11.75 0.22 0.44
CA ILE A 46 10.64 -0.20 1.32
C ILE A 46 11.19 -0.50 2.72
N PRO A 47 11.09 0.43 3.70
CA PRO A 47 11.52 0.15 5.07
C PRO A 47 10.68 -0.96 5.70
N ARG A 48 11.32 -1.97 6.31
CA ARG A 48 10.62 -3.12 6.89
C ARG A 48 9.54 -2.72 7.91
N GLY A 49 9.85 -1.77 8.80
CA GLY A 49 8.86 -1.27 9.78
C GLY A 49 7.62 -0.70 9.11
N ARG A 50 7.78 0.07 8.03
CA ARG A 50 6.65 0.65 7.28
C ARG A 50 5.84 -0.41 6.54
N LEU A 51 6.49 -1.46 6.05
CA LEU A 51 5.79 -2.60 5.45
C LEU A 51 4.94 -3.33 6.49
N GLU A 52 5.48 -3.61 7.67
CA GLU A 52 4.72 -4.27 8.74
C GLU A 52 3.56 -3.40 9.24
N ASP A 53 3.77 -2.09 9.45
CA ASP A 53 2.68 -1.17 9.83
C ASP A 53 1.51 -1.24 8.83
N LEU A 54 1.83 -1.24 7.54
CA LEU A 54 0.82 -1.36 6.49
C LEU A 54 0.20 -2.77 6.43
N CYS A 55 0.95 -3.84 6.66
CA CYS A 55 0.37 -5.17 6.80
C CYS A 55 -0.67 -5.18 7.92
N TRP A 56 -0.35 -4.64 9.09
CA TRP A 56 -1.28 -4.58 10.23
C TRP A 56 -2.54 -3.77 9.93
N CYS A 57 -2.43 -2.65 9.20
CA CYS A 57 -3.58 -1.85 8.79
C CYS A 57 -4.55 -2.57 7.82
N PHE A 58 -4.07 -3.59 7.11
CA PHE A 58 -4.81 -4.32 6.09
C PHE A 58 -5.00 -5.80 6.44
N GLU A 59 -4.51 -6.29 7.58
CA GLU A 59 -4.81 -7.63 8.09
C GLU A 59 -6.31 -7.70 8.45
N ARG A 60 -6.98 -8.80 8.07
CA ARG A 60 -8.38 -9.01 8.48
C ARG A 60 -8.43 -9.54 9.89
N ASP A 61 -9.28 -8.95 10.72
CA ASP A 61 -9.84 -9.69 11.84
C ASP A 61 -10.76 -10.79 11.28
N GLU A 62 -10.55 -12.05 11.69
CA GLU A 62 -11.25 -13.25 11.19
C GLU A 62 -12.79 -13.27 11.44
N GLY A 63 -13.41 -12.13 11.76
CA GLY A 63 -14.85 -12.00 12.02
C GLY A 63 -15.57 -10.92 11.22
N ASP A 64 -14.89 -10.12 10.41
CA ASP A 64 -15.51 -8.93 9.81
C ASP A 64 -16.07 -9.18 8.40
N ASP A 65 -17.34 -8.79 8.25
CA ASP A 65 -18.23 -9.14 7.15
C ASP A 65 -17.72 -8.68 5.78
N HIS A 66 -18.24 -9.34 4.74
CA HIS A 66 -17.96 -9.18 3.30
C HIS A 66 -18.30 -7.79 2.71
N THR A 67 -18.14 -6.73 3.46
CA THR A 67 -18.32 -5.33 3.07
C THR A 67 -16.98 -4.63 3.16
N GLY A 68 -16.65 -3.76 2.19
CA GLY A 68 -15.39 -3.00 2.24
C GLY A 68 -15.21 -2.26 3.56
N PHE A 69 -13.99 -1.86 3.87
CA PHE A 69 -13.65 -1.17 5.10
C PHE A 69 -13.11 0.22 4.81
N THR A 70 -12.95 1.00 5.86
CA THR A 70 -12.41 2.34 5.77
C THR A 70 -11.19 2.47 6.68
N VAL A 71 -10.14 3.10 6.19
CA VAL A 71 -8.86 3.26 6.91
C VAL A 71 -8.36 4.69 6.81
N MET A 72 -7.81 5.20 7.91
CA MET A 72 -7.14 6.50 7.93
C MET A 72 -5.74 6.37 7.33
N VAL A 73 -5.47 7.12 6.27
CA VAL A 73 -4.18 7.10 5.57
C VAL A 73 -3.62 8.49 5.43
N SER A 74 -2.30 8.59 5.39
CA SER A 74 -1.58 9.79 4.95
C SER A 74 -1.26 9.72 3.45
N TYR A 75 -0.78 10.83 2.90
CA TYR A 75 -0.22 10.85 1.54
C TYR A 75 0.92 9.83 1.39
N ASP A 76 1.79 9.75 2.39
CA ASP A 76 2.95 8.86 2.38
C ASP A 76 2.54 7.39 2.47
N ASP A 77 1.43 7.06 3.14
CA ASP A 77 0.90 5.69 3.15
C ASP A 77 0.45 5.27 1.75
N LEU A 78 -0.28 6.13 1.03
CA LEU A 78 -0.71 5.85 -0.35
C LEU A 78 0.48 5.75 -1.30
N PHE A 79 1.45 6.65 -1.17
CA PHE A 79 2.68 6.59 -1.97
C PHE A 79 3.49 5.32 -1.68
N MET A 80 3.58 4.90 -0.41
CA MET A 80 4.25 3.66 -0.03
C MET A 80 3.52 2.43 -0.57
N LEU A 81 2.19 2.40 -0.53
CA LEU A 81 1.39 1.33 -1.14
C LEU A 81 1.59 1.25 -2.66
N GLU A 82 1.78 2.38 -3.36
CA GLU A 82 2.13 2.39 -4.79
C GLU A 82 3.52 1.77 -5.04
N ILE A 83 4.51 2.10 -4.21
CA ILE A 83 5.87 1.52 -4.29
C ILE A 83 5.82 0.01 -4.04
N ILE A 84 5.13 -0.43 -2.99
CA ILE A 84 4.97 -1.84 -2.63
C ILE A 84 4.27 -2.58 -3.77
N THR A 85 3.19 -2.03 -4.33
CA THR A 85 2.45 -2.62 -5.45
C THR A 85 3.33 -2.75 -6.70
N SER A 86 4.15 -1.73 -6.98
CA SER A 86 5.08 -1.74 -8.10
C SER A 86 6.19 -2.78 -7.92
N ALA A 87 6.72 -2.90 -6.70
CA ALA A 87 7.71 -3.93 -6.37
C ALA A 87 7.12 -5.34 -6.50
N ALA A 88 5.90 -5.56 -6.00
CA ALA A 88 5.19 -6.82 -6.15
C ALA A 88 4.99 -7.19 -7.63
N TYR A 89 4.56 -6.23 -8.45
CA TYR A 89 4.38 -6.45 -9.89
C TYR A 89 5.70 -6.85 -10.57
N GLU A 90 6.74 -6.03 -10.41
CA GLU A 90 8.06 -6.27 -10.99
C GLU A 90 8.63 -7.65 -10.59
N TYR A 91 8.62 -7.96 -9.30
CA TYR A 91 9.19 -9.21 -8.80
C TYR A 91 8.30 -10.43 -9.08
N SER A 92 7.00 -10.26 -9.28
CA SER A 92 6.11 -11.35 -9.73
C SER A 92 6.39 -11.82 -11.17
N LEU A 93 7.06 -10.98 -11.97
CA LEU A 93 7.46 -11.31 -13.35
C LEU A 93 8.84 -12.00 -13.41
N ARG A 94 9.62 -11.92 -12.32
CA ARG A 94 10.96 -12.53 -12.26
C ARG A 94 10.85 -14.02 -12.05
N LYS A 95 11.63 -14.80 -12.83
CA LYS A 95 11.74 -16.25 -12.62
C LYS A 95 12.44 -16.61 -11.31
N SER A 96 13.30 -15.73 -10.79
CA SER A 96 14.15 -15.97 -9.62
C SER A 96 13.42 -15.90 -8.28
N THR A 97 12.30 -15.19 -8.20
CA THR A 97 11.45 -15.09 -6.99
C THR A 97 10.53 -16.29 -6.83
N GLY A 98 10.40 -17.13 -7.87
CA GLY A 98 9.76 -18.43 -7.83
C GLY A 98 8.23 -18.43 -7.65
N ARG A 99 7.60 -17.29 -7.33
CA ARG A 99 6.16 -17.19 -7.09
C ARG A 99 5.59 -15.87 -7.61
N ARG A 100 4.40 -15.95 -8.19
CA ARG A 100 3.52 -14.80 -8.47
C ARG A 100 2.74 -14.46 -7.21
N VAL A 101 2.23 -13.24 -7.14
CA VAL A 101 1.22 -12.89 -6.14
C VAL A 101 -0.06 -13.68 -6.43
N ASP A 102 -0.59 -14.35 -5.41
CA ASP A 102 -1.79 -15.17 -5.55
C ASP A 102 -3.02 -14.31 -5.85
N GLY A 103 -3.89 -14.81 -6.72
CA GLY A 103 -5.19 -14.20 -7.01
C GLY A 103 -5.16 -12.88 -7.78
N ILE A 104 -4.00 -12.36 -8.20
CA ILE A 104 -3.90 -11.08 -8.92
C ILE A 104 -3.29 -11.23 -10.32
N THR A 105 -3.97 -10.67 -11.31
CA THR A 105 -3.51 -10.62 -12.70
C THR A 105 -2.67 -9.36 -12.95
N ASN A 106 -1.97 -9.29 -14.09
CA ASN A 106 -1.26 -8.06 -14.49
C ASN A 106 -2.23 -6.86 -14.57
N LEU A 107 -3.44 -7.08 -15.09
CA LEU A 107 -4.49 -6.05 -15.12
C LEU A 107 -4.97 -5.67 -13.71
N GLY A 108 -5.00 -6.63 -12.78
CA GLY A 108 -5.30 -6.38 -11.37
C GLY A 108 -4.27 -5.46 -10.71
N PHE A 109 -2.98 -5.65 -10.98
CA PHE A 109 -1.93 -4.73 -10.52
C PHE A 109 -2.12 -3.31 -11.07
N GLU A 110 -2.38 -3.19 -12.37
CA GLU A 110 -2.63 -1.88 -12.98
C GLU A 110 -3.86 -1.18 -12.39
N ASP A 111 -4.93 -1.92 -12.11
CA ASP A 111 -6.13 -1.37 -11.48
C ASP A 111 -5.83 -0.84 -10.07
N VAL A 112 -5.12 -1.62 -9.25
CA VAL A 112 -4.71 -1.20 -7.89
C VAL A 112 -3.84 0.06 -7.95
N LEU A 113 -2.84 0.12 -8.83
CA LEU A 113 -1.98 1.30 -9.00
C LEU A 113 -2.78 2.53 -9.43
N LYS A 114 -3.68 2.39 -10.41
CA LYS A 114 -4.55 3.49 -10.87
C LYS A 114 -5.47 3.98 -9.74
N TRP A 115 -6.01 3.05 -8.95
CA TRP A 115 -6.85 3.39 -7.82
C TRP A 115 -6.08 4.13 -6.71
N LEU A 116 -4.89 3.65 -6.32
CA LEU A 116 -4.06 4.31 -5.31
C LEU A 116 -3.67 5.73 -5.74
N ALA A 117 -3.21 5.89 -6.98
CA ALA A 117 -2.85 7.20 -7.53
C ALA A 117 -4.05 8.16 -7.58
N ARG A 118 -5.23 7.64 -7.94
CA ARG A 118 -6.48 8.43 -7.92
C ARG A 118 -6.88 8.82 -6.51
N ALA A 119 -6.84 7.89 -5.55
CA ALA A 119 -7.16 8.15 -4.14
C ALA A 119 -6.22 9.22 -3.58
N ARG A 120 -4.92 9.12 -3.85
CA ARG A 120 -3.92 10.11 -3.43
C ARG A 120 -4.25 11.50 -3.97
N ASN A 121 -4.59 11.58 -5.25
CA ASN A 121 -4.95 12.85 -5.88
C ASN A 121 -6.24 13.46 -5.32
N GLN A 122 -7.24 12.63 -5.06
CA GLN A 122 -8.54 13.06 -4.55
C GLN A 122 -8.51 13.47 -3.09
N LEU A 123 -7.72 12.78 -2.26
CA LEU A 123 -7.67 13.01 -0.83
C LEU A 123 -6.72 14.15 -0.44
N PHE A 124 -5.63 14.34 -1.19
CA PHE A 124 -4.53 15.22 -0.77
C PHE A 124 -4.18 16.34 -1.75
N THR A 125 -4.68 16.30 -2.98
CA THR A 125 -4.36 17.34 -3.99
C THR A 125 -5.50 18.34 -4.18
N SER A 126 -6.67 18.12 -3.56
CA SER A 126 -7.81 19.05 -3.59
C SER A 126 -8.14 19.59 -2.21
N LYS A 127 -7.36 20.57 -1.74
CA LYS A 127 -7.77 21.63 -0.80
C LYS A 127 -6.63 22.65 -0.64
N THR A 128 -6.34 23.37 -1.72
CA THR A 128 -5.93 24.77 -1.57
C THR A 128 -7.25 25.56 -1.54
N PRO A 129 -7.65 26.20 -0.42
CA PRO A 129 -8.70 27.21 -0.45
C PRO A 129 -8.32 28.37 -1.38
#